data_AF-A9P2C5-F1
#
_entry.id   AF-A9P2C5-F1
#
_cell.length_a   1.000
_cell.length_b   1.000
_cell.length_c   1.000
_cell.angle_alpha   90.00
_cell.angle_beta   90.00
_cell.angle_gamma   90.00
#
_symmetry.space_group_name_H-M   'P 1'
#
loop_
_entity.id
_entity.type
_entity.pdbx_description
1 polymer ?
#
loop_
_entity_poly.entity_id
_entity_poly.type
_entity_poly.pdbx_seq_one_letter_code
_entity_poly.pdbx_strand_id
1 'polypeptide(L)'
;MASSDQGRGAIEEELNKLTVEQVRQVKEQVDGEVGLLQDSLNRIRTAAVRYEMASKALHNLSVHPAGKQMLVPLTASLYVPGTLDDAHKVLIDIGTGYYVEKTMQEGKEYCERKIDFLKANHDKLVEVAAEKKNAADQVNLVLQAKLRQAMLAR
;
A
#
# COMPACT_ATOMS: atom_id res chain seq x y z
N MET A 1 -13.81 23.51 1.65
CA MET A 1 -14.90 22.80 2.35
C MET A 1 -16.25 22.82 1.60
N ALA A 2 -16.43 23.62 0.53
CA ALA A 2 -17.70 23.68 -0.21
C ALA A 2 -17.87 22.61 -1.32
N SER A 3 -16.77 22.01 -1.80
CA SER A 3 -16.79 21.10 -2.96
C SER A 3 -17.26 19.67 -2.63
N SER A 4 -17.06 19.22 -1.39
CA SER A 4 -17.42 17.86 -0.93
C SER A 4 -18.92 17.70 -0.65
N ASP A 5 -19.61 18.79 -0.32
CA ASP A 5 -21.04 18.76 0.03
C ASP A 5 -21.93 18.70 -1.23
N GLN A 6 -21.48 19.32 -2.32
CA GLN A 6 -22.13 19.25 -3.63
C GLN A 6 -22.05 17.84 -4.26
N GLY A 7 -20.94 17.12 -4.06
CA GLY A 7 -20.78 15.74 -4.54
C GLY A 7 -21.64 14.74 -3.76
N ARG A 8 -21.79 14.94 -2.43
CA ARG A 8 -22.60 14.08 -1.57
C ARG A 8 -24.09 14.11 -1.94
N GLY A 9 -24.64 15.30 -2.18
CA GLY A 9 -26.05 15.45 -2.56
C GLY A 9 -26.38 14.85 -3.94
N ALA A 10 -25.46 14.97 -4.90
CA ALA A 10 -25.66 14.41 -6.24
C ALA A 10 -25.70 12.87 -6.24
N ILE A 11 -24.81 12.22 -5.47
CA ILE A 11 -24.78 10.77 -5.33
C ILE A 11 -26.07 10.26 -4.68
N GLU A 12 -26.55 10.92 -3.62
CA GLU A 12 -27.79 10.53 -2.95
C GLU A 12 -29.01 10.67 -3.87
N GLU A 13 -29.08 11.71 -4.69
CA GLU A 13 -30.18 11.91 -5.64
C GLU A 13 -30.20 10.85 -6.75
N GLU A 14 -29.04 10.48 -7.30
CA GLU A 14 -28.92 9.39 -8.28
C GLU A 14 -29.28 8.03 -7.67
N LEU A 15 -28.76 7.71 -6.48
CA LEU A 15 -29.05 6.44 -5.80
C LEU A 15 -30.54 6.32 -5.43
N ASN A 16 -31.21 7.43 -5.13
CA ASN A 16 -32.64 7.43 -4.85
C ASN A 16 -33.51 7.08 -6.07
N LYS A 17 -33.02 7.31 -7.29
CA LYS A 17 -33.72 6.94 -8.54
C LYS A 17 -33.62 5.43 -8.85
N LEU A 18 -32.69 4.71 -8.22
CA LEU A 18 -32.45 3.29 -8.47
C LEU A 18 -33.37 2.37 -7.66
N THR A 19 -33.56 1.14 -8.14
CA THR A 19 -34.23 0.06 -7.39
C THR A 19 -33.35 -0.47 -6.26
N VAL A 20 -33.95 -1.14 -5.27
CA VAL A 20 -33.21 -1.77 -4.15
C VAL A 20 -32.13 -2.73 -4.65
N GLU A 21 -32.44 -3.51 -5.68
CA GLU A 21 -31.52 -4.49 -6.27
C GLU A 21 -30.31 -3.80 -6.91
N GLN A 22 -30.53 -2.72 -7.66
CA GLN A 22 -29.46 -1.93 -8.28
C GLN A 22 -28.58 -1.26 -7.23
N VAL A 23 -29.16 -0.71 -6.15
CA VAL A 23 -28.37 -0.13 -5.06
C VAL A 23 -27.54 -1.20 -4.34
N ARG A 24 -28.05 -2.44 -4.21
CA ARG A 24 -27.27 -3.56 -3.66
C ARG A 24 -26.07 -3.93 -4.54
N GLN A 25 -26.23 -3.95 -5.86
CA GLN A 25 -25.13 -4.19 -6.79
C GLN A 25 -24.06 -3.10 -6.71
N VAL A 26 -24.47 -1.82 -6.65
CA VAL A 26 -23.55 -0.69 -6.46
C VAL A 26 -22.80 -0.82 -5.14
N LYS A 27 -23.47 -1.23 -4.07
CA LYS A 27 -22.82 -1.49 -2.78
C LYS A 27 -21.72 -2.55 -2.90
N GLU A 28 -22.03 -3.70 -3.46
CA GLU A 28 -21.06 -4.79 -3.62
C GLU A 28 -19.83 -4.35 -4.42
N GLN A 29 -20.04 -3.55 -5.47
CA GLN A 29 -18.94 -2.98 -6.25
C GLN A 29 -18.07 -2.03 -5.40
N VAL A 30 -18.68 -1.06 -4.72
CA VAL A 30 -17.94 -0.04 -3.95
C VAL A 30 -17.20 -0.68 -2.77
N ASP A 31 -17.82 -1.64 -2.08
CA ASP A 31 -17.18 -2.40 -0.99
C ASP A 31 -15.96 -3.18 -1.50
N GLY A 32 -16.05 -3.78 -2.69
CA GLY A 32 -14.92 -4.45 -3.35
C GLY A 32 -13.78 -3.50 -3.70
N GLU A 33 -14.09 -2.32 -4.26
CA GLU A 33 -13.10 -1.28 -4.56
C GLU A 33 -12.38 -0.79 -3.29
N VAL A 34 -13.13 -0.59 -2.20
CA VAL A 34 -12.55 -0.21 -0.89
C VAL A 34 -11.59 -1.29 -0.39
N GLY A 35 -11.96 -2.57 -0.51
CA GLY A 35 -11.08 -3.69 -0.14
C GLY A 35 -9.76 -3.69 -0.93
N LEU A 36 -9.83 -3.50 -2.26
CA LEU A 36 -8.64 -3.43 -3.12
C LEU A 36 -7.71 -2.25 -2.75
N LEU A 37 -8.29 -1.10 -2.40
CA LEU A 37 -7.53 0.07 -1.97
C LEU A 37 -6.83 -0.18 -0.63
N GLN A 38 -7.51 -0.82 0.34
CA GLN A 38 -6.93 -1.20 1.62
C GLN A 38 -5.76 -2.19 1.45
N ASP A 39 -5.93 -3.21 0.61
CA ASP A 39 -4.86 -4.17 0.29
C ASP A 39 -3.65 -3.48 -0.34
N SER A 40 -3.89 -2.53 -1.24
CA SER A 40 -2.83 -1.76 -1.89
C SER A 40 -2.08 -0.88 -0.90
N LEU A 41 -2.78 -0.21 0.01
CA LEU A 41 -2.16 0.57 1.11
C LEU A 41 -1.26 -0.31 1.99
N ASN A 42 -1.75 -1.50 2.36
CA ASN A 42 -0.97 -2.46 3.15
C ASN A 42 0.30 -2.90 2.41
N ARG A 43 0.19 -3.22 1.12
CA ARG A 43 1.35 -3.62 0.29
C ARG A 43 2.40 -2.51 0.22
N ILE A 44 1.98 -1.26 -0.01
CA ILE A 44 2.89 -0.10 -0.06
C ILE A 44 3.61 0.08 1.28
N ARG A 45 2.88 -0.02 2.39
CA ARG A 45 3.45 0.08 3.74
C ARG A 45 4.47 -1.03 4.01
N THR A 46 4.14 -2.28 3.68
CA THR A 46 5.07 -3.41 3.82
C THR A 46 6.33 -3.22 2.97
N ALA A 47 6.20 -2.72 1.74
CA ALA A 47 7.34 -2.41 0.88
C ALA A 47 8.24 -1.32 1.49
N ALA A 48 7.66 -0.24 2.02
CA ALA A 48 8.41 0.83 2.67
C ALA A 48 9.20 0.31 3.89
N VAL A 49 8.59 -0.54 4.71
CA VAL A 49 9.27 -1.19 5.86
C VAL A 49 10.43 -2.07 5.40
N ARG A 50 10.29 -2.81 4.28
CA ARG A 50 11.38 -3.62 3.73
C ARG A 50 12.56 -2.76 3.28
N TYR A 51 12.31 -1.62 2.63
CA TYR A 51 13.39 -0.68 2.26
C TYR A 51 14.05 -0.03 3.48
N GLU A 52 13.28 0.27 4.54
CA GLU A 52 13.83 0.76 5.80
C GLU A 52 14.75 -0.28 6.46
N MET A 53 14.33 -1.55 6.49
CA MET A 53 15.15 -2.65 6.97
C MET A 53 16.41 -2.84 6.12
N ALA A 54 16.30 -2.75 4.79
CA ALA A 54 17.44 -2.83 3.88
C ALA A 54 18.43 -1.69 4.12
N SER A 55 17.96 -0.44 4.26
CA SER A 55 18.81 0.71 4.57
C SER A 55 19.59 0.52 5.87
N LYS A 56 18.93 0.03 6.93
CA LYS A 56 19.58 -0.32 8.20
C LYS A 56 20.60 -1.46 8.05
N ALA A 57 20.28 -2.47 7.26
CA ALA A 57 21.18 -3.58 6.98
C ALA A 57 22.43 -3.13 6.20
N LEU A 58 22.28 -2.24 5.21
CA LEU A 58 23.41 -1.63 4.49
C LEU A 58 24.33 -0.86 5.44
N HIS A 59 23.74 -0.03 6.32
CA HIS A 59 24.52 0.69 7.32
C HIS A 59 25.26 -0.27 8.25
N ASN A 60 24.57 -1.27 8.78
CA ASN A 60 25.19 -2.29 9.63
C ASN A 60 26.30 -3.05 8.90
N LEU A 61 26.16 -3.40 7.62
CA LEU A 61 27.20 -4.06 6.85
C LEU A 61 28.41 -3.15 6.61
N SER A 62 28.18 -1.86 6.34
CA SER A 62 29.23 -0.88 6.05
C SER A 62 30.20 -0.63 7.21
N VAL A 63 29.77 -0.86 8.46
CA VAL A 63 30.63 -0.70 9.66
C VAL A 63 31.44 -1.95 10.00
N HIS A 64 31.17 -3.07 9.33
CA HIS A 64 31.91 -4.31 9.57
C HIS A 64 33.20 -4.35 8.75
N PRO A 65 34.31 -4.84 9.33
CA PRO A 65 35.55 -5.01 8.59
C PRO A 65 35.41 -6.12 7.54
N ALA A 66 36.12 -5.96 6.43
CA ALA A 66 36.38 -7.05 5.50
C ALA A 66 37.01 -8.25 6.24
N GLY A 67 36.67 -9.46 5.82
CA GLY A 67 37.09 -10.70 6.45
C GLY A 67 36.22 -11.14 7.64
N LYS A 68 35.18 -10.38 8.02
CA LYS A 68 34.29 -10.79 9.13
C LYS A 68 33.45 -12.00 8.73
N GLN A 69 33.40 -13.01 9.60
CA GLN A 69 32.49 -14.15 9.43
C GLN A 69 31.04 -13.77 9.76
N MET A 70 30.12 -14.26 8.94
CA MET A 70 28.67 -14.10 9.12
C MET A 70 27.91 -15.33 8.63
N LEU A 71 26.65 -15.46 9.06
CA LEU A 71 25.75 -16.49 8.58
C LEU A 71 24.89 -15.93 7.44
N VAL A 72 24.93 -16.59 6.29
CA VAL A 72 24.13 -16.23 5.13
C VAL A 72 22.97 -17.23 5.01
N PRO A 73 21.71 -16.77 4.89
CA PRO A 73 20.58 -17.68 4.68
C PRO A 73 20.65 -18.30 3.29
N LEU A 74 20.67 -19.62 3.21
CA LEU A 74 20.55 -20.37 1.95
C LEU A 74 19.08 -20.68 1.64
N THR A 75 18.30 -20.97 2.69
CA THR A 75 16.85 -21.18 2.63
C THR A 75 16.19 -20.58 3.88
N ALA A 76 14.87 -20.70 4.01
CA ALA A 76 14.14 -20.22 5.18
C ALA A 76 14.57 -20.87 6.52
N SER A 77 15.16 -22.06 6.49
CA SER A 77 15.54 -22.83 7.69
C SER A 77 17.02 -23.22 7.75
N LEU A 78 17.83 -22.84 6.75
CA LEU A 78 19.24 -23.22 6.65
C LEU A 78 20.12 -21.99 6.45
N TYR A 79 21.14 -21.88 7.31
CA TYR A 79 22.16 -20.84 7.25
C TYR A 79 23.53 -21.47 7.06
N VAL A 80 24.35 -20.85 6.22
CA VAL A 80 25.73 -21.28 5.95
C VAL A 80 26.72 -20.21 6.41
N PRO A 81 27.88 -20.60 6.96
CA PRO A 81 28.94 -19.64 7.28
C PRO A 81 29.54 -19.07 5.99
N GLY A 82 29.76 -17.76 5.99
CA GLY A 82 30.41 -17.02 4.91
C GLY A 82 31.28 -15.89 5.49
N THR A 83 32.14 -15.33 4.64
CA THR A 83 33.05 -14.25 5.02
C THR A 83 32.74 -13.02 4.18
N LEU A 84 32.65 -11.85 4.81
CA LEU A 84 32.48 -10.57 4.11
C LEU A 84 33.73 -10.24 3.32
N ASP A 85 33.66 -10.21 1.99
CA ASP A 85 34.79 -9.83 1.14
C ASP A 85 34.88 -8.29 1.03
N ASP A 86 33.90 -7.67 0.36
CA ASP A 86 33.81 -6.22 0.18
C ASP A 86 32.63 -5.63 0.97
N ALA A 87 32.94 -4.69 1.88
CA ALA A 87 31.97 -3.96 2.69
C ALA A 87 31.59 -2.58 2.10
N HIS A 88 32.11 -2.22 0.93
CA HIS A 88 31.93 -0.90 0.32
C HIS A 88 30.95 -0.91 -0.86
N LYS A 89 30.64 -2.09 -1.41
CA LYS A 89 29.78 -2.24 -2.59
C LYS A 89 28.59 -3.14 -2.32
N VAL A 90 27.51 -2.89 -3.05
CA VAL A 90 26.27 -3.66 -3.01
C VAL A 90 25.62 -3.75 -4.38
N LEU A 91 24.93 -4.87 -4.62
CA LEU A 91 24.09 -5.05 -5.79
C LEU A 91 22.67 -4.55 -5.51
N ILE A 92 22.16 -3.70 -6.40
CA ILE A 92 20.80 -3.16 -6.33
C ILE A 92 19.98 -3.73 -7.48
N ASP A 93 18.83 -4.34 -7.16
CA ASP A 93 17.81 -4.71 -8.14
C ASP A 93 17.07 -3.46 -8.63
N ILE A 94 17.17 -3.19 -9.93
CA ILE A 94 16.50 -2.07 -10.60
C ILE A 94 15.21 -2.51 -11.32
N GLY A 95 14.87 -3.79 -11.26
CA GLY A 95 13.69 -4.41 -11.86
C GLY A 95 14.01 -5.24 -13.10
N THR A 96 13.02 -6.02 -13.55
CA THR A 96 13.09 -6.88 -14.75
C THR A 96 14.27 -7.87 -14.76
N GLY A 97 14.83 -8.19 -13.58
CA GLY A 97 15.97 -9.11 -13.44
C GLY A 97 17.34 -8.48 -13.62
N TYR A 98 17.44 -7.14 -13.65
CA TYR A 98 18.72 -6.43 -13.77
C TYR A 98 19.23 -5.96 -12.41
N TYR A 99 20.54 -6.17 -12.20
CA TYR A 99 21.25 -5.75 -10.99
C TYR A 99 22.39 -4.80 -11.36
N VAL A 100 22.56 -3.76 -10.56
CA VAL A 100 23.64 -2.77 -10.74
C VAL A 100 24.49 -2.74 -9.48
N GLU A 101 25.81 -2.80 -9.65
CA GLU A 101 26.76 -2.60 -8.56
C GLU A 101 26.85 -1.11 -8.22
N LYS A 102 26.70 -0.80 -6.93
CA LYS A 102 26.70 0.54 -6.38
C LYS A 102 27.48 0.59 -5.08
N THR A 103 27.91 1.78 -4.69
CA THR A 103 28.51 1.98 -3.36
C THR A 103 27.45 1.81 -2.26
N MET A 104 27.86 1.49 -1.03
CA MET A 104 26.95 1.41 0.13
C MET A 104 26.15 2.71 0.33
N GLN A 105 26.80 3.86 0.10
CA GLN A 105 26.16 5.17 0.21
C GLN A 105 25.08 5.37 -0.86
N GLU A 106 25.38 5.09 -2.14
CA GLU A 106 24.38 5.13 -3.21
C GLU A 106 23.23 4.13 -2.97
N GLY A 107 23.53 2.97 -2.38
CA GLY A 107 22.53 1.97 -2.00
C GLY A 107 21.58 2.46 -0.90
N LYS A 108 22.12 3.15 0.10
CA LYS A 108 21.33 3.80 1.15
C LYS A 108 20.41 4.88 0.56
N GLU A 109 20.96 5.76 -0.28
CA GLU A 109 20.19 6.80 -0.96
C GLU A 109 19.11 6.21 -1.89
N TYR A 110 19.39 5.08 -2.54
CA TYR A 110 18.38 4.36 -3.32
C TYR A 110 17.21 3.90 -2.45
N CYS A 111 17.50 3.32 -1.28
CA CYS A 111 16.46 2.90 -0.34
C CYS A 111 15.64 4.09 0.16
N GLU A 112 16.29 5.20 0.54
CA GLU A 112 15.62 6.43 1.02
C GLU A 112 14.70 7.02 -0.06
N ARG A 113 15.18 7.17 -1.30
CA ARG A 113 14.36 7.62 -2.43
C ARG A 113 13.14 6.71 -2.66
N LYS A 114 13.30 5.39 -2.54
CA LYS A 114 12.19 4.45 -2.68
C LYS A 114 11.19 4.54 -1.53
N ILE A 115 11.66 4.76 -0.30
CA ILE A 115 10.79 5.00 0.86
C ILE A 115 9.94 6.25 0.65
N ASP A 116 10.56 7.36 0.22
CA ASP A 116 9.86 8.62 0.00
C ASP A 116 8.83 8.51 -1.13
N PHE A 117 9.20 7.84 -2.23
CA PHE A 117 8.27 7.53 -3.32
C PHE A 117 7.07 6.71 -2.84
N LEU A 118 7.31 5.67 -2.03
CA LEU A 118 6.25 4.82 -1.50
C LEU A 118 5.35 5.58 -0.50
N LYS A 119 5.92 6.42 0.37
CA LYS A 119 5.17 7.28 1.30
C LYS A 119 4.28 8.27 0.55
N ALA A 120 4.83 8.97 -0.45
CA ALA A 120 4.06 9.90 -1.25
C ALA A 120 2.89 9.22 -1.98
N ASN A 121 3.10 8.01 -2.50
CA ASN A 121 2.03 7.22 -3.12
C ASN A 121 1.01 6.71 -2.10
N HIS A 122 1.47 6.31 -0.91
CA HIS A 122 0.60 5.90 0.18
C HIS A 122 -0.35 7.05 0.57
N ASP A 123 0.18 8.26 0.77
CA ASP A 123 -0.61 9.41 1.21
C ASP A 123 -1.70 9.79 0.17
N LYS A 124 -1.34 9.78 -1.13
CA LYS A 124 -2.32 9.97 -2.21
C LYS A 124 -3.40 8.89 -2.21
N LEU A 125 -3.03 7.64 -1.96
CA LEU A 125 -3.96 6.53 -1.98
C LEU A 125 -4.87 6.52 -0.74
N VAL A 126 -4.38 7.04 0.41
CA VAL A 126 -5.21 7.23 1.62
C VAL A 126 -6.34 8.21 1.35
N GLU A 127 -6.07 9.32 0.65
CA GLU A 127 -7.09 10.31 0.28
C GLU A 127 -8.19 9.65 -0.58
N VAL A 128 -7.80 8.96 -1.65
CA VAL A 128 -8.74 8.25 -2.54
C VAL A 128 -9.51 7.16 -1.79
N ALA A 129 -8.85 6.41 -0.90
CA ALA A 129 -9.49 5.38 -0.09
C ALA A 129 -10.50 5.96 0.90
N ALA A 130 -10.22 7.14 1.49
CA ALA A 130 -11.14 7.83 2.37
C ALA A 130 -12.38 8.32 1.62
N GLU A 131 -12.21 8.89 0.42
CA GLU A 131 -13.33 9.30 -0.44
C GLU A 131 -14.20 8.10 -0.83
N LYS A 132 -13.59 7.00 -1.25
CA LYS A 132 -14.32 5.78 -1.61
C LYS A 132 -15.04 5.14 -0.43
N LYS A 133 -14.44 5.17 0.75
CA LYS A 133 -15.10 4.71 1.98
C LYS A 133 -16.33 5.57 2.31
N ASN A 134 -16.21 6.89 2.20
CA ASN A 134 -17.35 7.79 2.40
C ASN A 134 -18.48 7.49 1.40
N ALA A 135 -18.16 7.23 0.13
CA ALA A 135 -19.15 6.82 -0.86
C ALA A 135 -19.82 5.48 -0.51
N ALA A 136 -19.05 4.49 -0.03
CA ALA A 136 -19.57 3.21 0.44
C ALA A 136 -20.59 3.40 1.58
N ASP A 137 -20.25 4.26 2.55
CA ASP A 137 -21.11 4.57 3.69
C ASP A 137 -22.43 5.23 3.22
N GLN A 138 -22.37 6.15 2.25
CA GLN A 138 -23.57 6.76 1.66
C GLN A 138 -24.46 5.75 0.94
N VAL A 139 -23.87 4.89 0.10
CA VAL A 139 -24.62 3.83 -0.59
C VAL A 139 -25.31 2.91 0.43
N ASN A 140 -24.62 2.58 1.52
CA ASN A 140 -25.16 1.75 2.59
C ASN A 140 -26.33 2.44 3.33
N LEU A 141 -26.23 3.75 3.60
CA LEU A 141 -27.31 4.53 4.20
C LEU A 141 -28.56 4.57 3.31
N VAL A 142 -28.40 4.84 2.01
CA VAL A 142 -29.51 4.86 1.05
C VAL A 142 -30.15 3.47 0.92
N LEU A 143 -29.35 2.41 0.87
CA LEU A 143 -29.85 1.03 0.83
C LEU A 143 -30.70 0.72 2.06
N GLN A 144 -30.23 1.06 3.26
CA GLN A 144 -30.99 0.84 4.49
C GLN A 144 -32.27 1.69 4.57
N ALA A 145 -32.24 2.92 4.07
CA ALA A 145 -33.43 3.77 3.99
C ALA A 145 -34.49 3.16 3.06
N LYS A 146 -34.09 2.72 1.87
CA LYS A 146 -35.01 2.08 0.90
C LYS A 146 -35.56 0.75 1.40
N LEU A 147 -34.74 -0.09 2.04
CA LEU A 147 -35.21 -1.34 2.64
C LEU A 147 -36.27 -1.10 3.73
N ARG A 148 -36.06 -0.08 4.58
CA ARG A 148 -37.05 0.31 5.60
C ARG A 148 -38.35 0.83 4.97
N GLN A 149 -38.27 1.69 3.95
CA GLN A 149 -39.46 2.17 3.23
C GLN A 149 -40.24 1.02 2.57
N ALA A 150 -39.55 0.07 1.94
CA ALA A 150 -40.17 -1.10 1.33
C ALA A 150 -40.85 -2.03 2.36
N MET A 151 -40.32 -2.12 3.58
CA MET A 151 -40.96 -2.86 4.68
C MET A 151 -42.18 -2.14 5.27
N LEU A 152 -42.14 -0.80 5.35
CA LEU A 152 -43.25 0.01 5.88
C LEU A 152 -44.39 0.20 4.88
N ALA A 153 -44.12 0.06 3.58
CA ALA A 153 -45.12 0.12 2.51
C ALA A 153 -45.87 -1.21 2.29
N ARG A 154 -45.69 -2.18 3.19
CA ARG A 154 -46.27 -3.52 3.16
C ARG A 154 -47.20 -3.72 4.33
#